data_AF-A0A2S5T7W4-F1
#
_entry.id   AF-A0A2S5T7W4-F1
#
_cell.length_a   1.000
_cell.length_b   1.000
_cell.length_c   1.000
_cell.angle_alpha   90.00
_cell.angle_beta   90.00
_cell.angle_gamma   90.00
#
_symmetry.space_group_name_H-M   'P 1'
#
loop_
_entity.id
_entity.type
_entity.pdbx_description
1 polymer ?
#
loop_
_entity_poly.entity_id
_entity_poly.type
_entity_poly.pdbx_seq_one_letter_code
_entity_poly.pdbx_strand_id
1 'polypeptide(L)'
;MRMALSRAAWLLAGSVLLAGCGSTGGSLFPGLGGASLDAQRHRLARELAGTPVVVAAVDDGYRVAVPLKYAFDPRRSAVKPPLAAVLDRVAQGVKDEPGAQVRVTAPGDGRSSPMLARDRAESTRDYLIARGVPRERFAGVEAGADGTDVEITVSARRATAAR
;
A
#
# COMPACT_ATOMS: atom_id res chain seq x y z
N MET A 1 33.10 -9.63 -30.85
CA MET A 1 33.40 -8.25 -31.31
C MET A 1 32.53 -7.92 -32.51
N ARG A 2 31.54 -7.04 -32.35
CA ARG A 2 30.77 -6.43 -33.44
C ARG A 2 30.63 -4.93 -33.13
N MET A 3 31.69 -4.19 -33.45
CA MET A 3 31.64 -2.74 -33.61
C MET A 3 31.09 -2.47 -35.01
N ALA A 4 30.07 -1.62 -35.12
CA ALA A 4 30.06 -0.48 -36.04
C ALA A 4 28.67 0.20 -36.06
N LEU A 5 28.73 1.48 -36.44
CA LEU A 5 27.67 2.37 -36.93
C LEU A 5 26.76 2.99 -35.85
N SER A 6 26.43 4.28 -35.88
CA SER A 6 26.84 5.37 -36.76
C SER A 6 26.37 6.68 -36.15
N ARG A 7 27.09 7.73 -36.49
CA ARG A 7 26.82 9.13 -36.16
C ARG A 7 25.54 9.59 -36.85
N ALA A 8 24.66 10.28 -36.14
CA ALA A 8 23.68 11.20 -36.74
C ALA A 8 23.33 12.29 -35.74
N ALA A 9 24.08 13.39 -35.81
CA ALA A 9 23.55 14.71 -35.50
C ALA A 9 22.43 15.03 -36.51
N TRP A 10 21.46 15.85 -36.13
CA TRP A 10 20.94 17.01 -36.86
C TRP A 10 19.53 17.39 -36.37
N LEU A 11 19.44 18.64 -35.90
CA LEU A 11 18.38 19.63 -36.15
C LEU A 11 17.06 19.56 -35.39
N LEU A 12 16.96 20.50 -34.44
CA LEU A 12 16.07 21.66 -34.52
C LEU A 12 14.69 21.42 -35.15
N ALA A 13 13.67 21.36 -34.29
CA ALA A 13 12.32 21.73 -34.67
C ALA A 13 11.64 22.51 -33.53
N GLY A 14 11.40 23.80 -33.79
CA GLY A 14 10.12 24.43 -33.47
C GLY A 14 9.91 24.99 -32.06
N SER A 15 10.21 26.27 -31.91
CA SER A 15 9.57 27.14 -30.91
C SER A 15 8.07 27.29 -31.18
N VAL A 16 7.23 27.04 -30.17
CA VAL A 16 5.91 27.68 -30.05
C VAL A 16 5.79 28.21 -28.62
N LEU A 17 5.81 29.53 -28.50
CA LEU A 17 5.23 30.23 -27.37
C LEU A 17 3.73 29.94 -27.35
N LEU A 18 3.22 29.46 -26.21
CA LEU A 18 1.89 29.84 -25.79
C LEU A 18 1.89 30.13 -24.30
N ALA A 19 2.00 31.42 -23.99
CA ALA A 19 1.59 31.99 -22.73
C ALA A 19 0.08 31.73 -22.57
N GLY A 20 -0.25 30.63 -21.91
CA GLY A 20 -1.57 30.35 -21.38
C GLY A 20 -1.61 30.70 -19.91
N CYS A 21 -1.81 31.98 -19.58
CA CYS A 21 -2.40 32.34 -18.30
C CYS A 21 -3.87 31.91 -18.37
N GLY A 22 -4.11 30.62 -18.14
CA GLY A 22 -5.43 30.02 -18.07
C GLY A 22 -5.78 29.85 -16.60
N SER A 23 -6.49 30.83 -16.06
CA SER A 23 -7.22 30.70 -14.81
C SER A 23 -8.19 29.53 -14.89
N THR A 24 -7.81 28.39 -14.33
CA THR A 24 -8.76 27.34 -13.92
C THR A 24 -8.90 27.43 -12.42
N GLY A 25 -10.10 27.84 -12.00
CA GLY A 25 -10.43 28.20 -10.65
C GLY A 25 -9.93 27.20 -9.62
N GLY A 26 -9.18 27.72 -8.65
CA GLY A 26 -9.15 27.12 -7.33
C GLY A 26 -10.60 26.95 -6.91
N SER A 27 -11.08 25.72 -6.99
CA SER A 27 -12.41 25.37 -6.54
C SER A 27 -12.46 25.72 -5.06
N LEU A 28 -13.14 26.81 -4.74
CA LEU A 28 -13.53 27.17 -3.37
C LEU A 28 -14.65 26.24 -2.84
N PHE A 29 -14.82 25.07 -3.47
CA PHE A 29 -15.52 23.95 -2.89
C PHE A 29 -14.51 23.17 -2.05
N PRO A 30 -14.67 23.07 -0.72
CA PRO A 30 -14.13 21.94 0.03
C PRO A 30 -14.97 20.72 -0.37
N GLY A 31 -14.87 20.30 -1.62
CA GLY A 31 -15.37 19.02 -2.06
C GLY A 31 -14.50 17.97 -1.42
N LEU A 32 -14.89 17.50 -0.23
CA LEU A 32 -14.88 16.10 0.22
C LEU A 32 -13.84 15.22 -0.49
N GLY A 33 -12.58 15.66 -0.49
CA GLY A 33 -11.52 15.11 -1.31
C GLY A 33 -10.71 14.15 -0.47
N GLY A 34 -11.15 12.90 -0.44
CA GLY A 34 -10.29 11.81 0.04
C GLY A 34 -8.94 11.92 -0.64
N ALA A 35 -7.86 11.90 0.16
CA ALA A 35 -6.52 11.89 -0.41
C ALA A 35 -6.37 10.64 -1.27
N SER A 36 -5.97 10.80 -2.53
CA SER A 36 -5.80 9.66 -3.43
C SER A 36 -4.92 8.59 -2.79
N LEU A 37 -5.21 7.31 -3.04
CA LEU A 37 -4.41 6.19 -2.51
C LEU A 37 -2.93 6.32 -2.89
N ASP A 38 -2.62 6.96 -4.01
CA ASP A 38 -1.24 7.26 -4.39
C ASP A 38 -0.58 8.34 -3.52
N ALA A 39 -1.30 9.41 -3.16
CA ALA A 39 -0.82 10.40 -2.20
C ALA A 39 -0.57 9.77 -0.82
N GLN A 40 -1.45 8.85 -0.40
CA GLN A 40 -1.27 8.07 0.83
C GLN A 40 -0.02 7.18 0.74
N ARG A 41 0.15 6.44 -0.36
CA ARG A 41 1.34 5.61 -0.62
C ARG A 41 2.63 6.43 -0.51
N HIS A 42 2.67 7.60 -1.16
CA HIS A 42 3.83 8.48 -1.11
C HIS A 42 4.11 9.02 0.30
N ARG A 43 3.05 9.36 1.05
CA ARG A 43 3.16 9.78 2.45
C ARG A 43 3.75 8.64 3.31
N LEU A 44 3.18 7.44 3.22
CA LEU A 44 3.65 6.26 3.93
C LEU A 44 5.09 5.90 3.57
N ALA A 45 5.45 5.92 2.29
CA ALA A 45 6.81 5.64 1.83
C ALA A 45 7.84 6.62 2.41
N ARG A 46 7.46 7.90 2.57
CA ARG A 46 8.33 8.90 3.23
C ARG A 46 8.42 8.68 4.74
N GLU A 47 7.31 8.39 5.41
CA GLU A 47 7.29 8.15 6.86
C GLU A 47 8.03 6.86 7.25
N LEU A 48 7.97 5.86 6.40
CA LEU A 48 8.62 4.56 6.56
C LEU A 48 10.00 4.53 5.90
N ALA A 49 10.49 5.65 5.36
CA ALA A 49 11.84 5.75 4.82
C ALA A 49 12.86 5.43 5.92
N GLY A 50 13.80 4.53 5.62
CA GLY A 50 14.79 4.06 6.60
C GLY A 50 14.29 2.91 7.50
N THR A 51 13.04 2.49 7.37
CA THR A 51 12.57 1.21 7.91
C THR A 51 12.74 0.11 6.87
N PRO A 52 12.86 -1.17 7.27
CA PRO A 52 12.93 -2.30 6.33
C PRO A 52 11.56 -2.65 5.74
N VAL A 53 10.60 -1.73 5.77
CA VAL A 53 9.25 -1.91 5.24
C VAL A 53 9.22 -1.47 3.79
N VAL A 54 8.66 -2.32 2.92
CA VAL A 54 8.54 -2.02 1.49
C VAL A 54 7.11 -1.54 1.21
N VAL A 55 6.98 -0.35 0.64
CA VAL A 55 5.70 0.18 0.18
C VAL A 55 5.70 0.20 -1.35
N ALA A 56 4.86 -0.63 -1.96
CA ALA A 56 4.75 -0.78 -3.41
C ALA A 56 3.39 -0.30 -3.92
N ALA A 57 3.36 0.23 -5.15
CA ALA A 57 2.10 0.48 -5.85
C ALA A 57 1.52 -0.85 -6.37
N VAL A 58 0.19 -0.97 -6.35
CA VAL A 58 -0.56 -2.06 -6.99
C VAL A 58 -1.69 -1.46 -7.83
N ASP A 59 -2.33 -2.25 -8.70
CA ASP A 59 -3.27 -1.74 -9.73
C ASP A 59 -4.27 -0.69 -9.23
N ASP A 60 -4.95 -0.97 -8.11
CA ASP A 60 -5.99 -0.09 -7.54
C ASP A 60 -5.60 0.45 -6.15
N GLY A 61 -4.31 0.54 -5.83
CA GLY A 61 -3.87 1.06 -4.52
C GLY A 61 -2.41 0.83 -4.18
N TYR A 62 -2.14 0.45 -2.94
CA TYR A 62 -0.78 0.20 -2.46
C TYR A 62 -0.70 -1.03 -1.56
N ARG A 63 0.51 -1.57 -1.48
CA ARG A 63 0.87 -2.73 -0.67
C ARG A 63 2.00 -2.35 0.26
N VAL A 64 1.88 -2.77 1.51
CA VAL A 64 2.90 -2.61 2.55
C VAL A 64 3.38 -3.98 2.95
N ALA A 65 4.65 -4.28 2.71
CA ALA A 65 5.29 -5.53 3.09
C ALA A 65 6.27 -5.28 4.25
N VAL A 66 6.02 -5.95 5.38
CA VAL A 66 6.81 -5.85 6.60
C VAL A 66 7.53 -7.17 6.85
N PRO A 67 8.87 -7.20 6.99
CA PRO A 67 9.59 -8.44 7.21
C PRO A 67 9.17 -9.16 8.48
N LEU A 68 8.95 -10.48 8.39
CA LEU A 68 8.39 -11.29 9.48
C LEU A 68 9.13 -11.11 10.81
N LYS A 69 10.47 -10.98 10.77
CA LYS A 69 11.31 -10.82 11.97
C LYS A 69 10.99 -9.57 12.81
N TYR A 70 10.44 -8.52 12.20
CA TYR A 70 10.02 -7.29 12.88
C TYR A 70 8.53 -7.29 13.22
N ALA A 71 7.76 -8.17 12.57
CA ALA A 71 6.32 -8.27 12.75
C ALA A 71 5.91 -9.20 13.90
N PHE A 72 6.50 -10.39 13.95
CA PHE A 72 6.14 -11.45 14.89
C PHE A 72 7.39 -12.14 15.44
N ASP A 73 7.27 -12.70 16.65
CA ASP A 73 8.28 -13.62 17.17
C ASP A 73 8.04 -15.05 16.64
N PRO A 74 9.07 -15.89 16.59
CA PRO A 74 8.93 -17.28 16.16
C PRO A 74 7.86 -18.01 16.98
N ARG A 75 6.98 -18.74 16.29
CA ARG A 75 5.83 -19.49 16.81
C ARG A 75 4.82 -18.65 17.58
N ARG A 76 4.82 -17.33 17.39
CA ARG A 76 3.90 -16.40 18.03
C ARG A 76 3.08 -15.62 16.98
N SER A 77 1.86 -15.30 17.35
CA SER A 77 0.94 -14.42 16.61
C SER A 77 0.79 -13.04 17.23
N ALA A 78 1.53 -12.74 18.30
CA ALA A 78 1.48 -11.43 18.95
C ALA A 78 2.18 -10.35 18.10
N VAL A 79 1.44 -9.30 17.76
CA VAL A 79 1.93 -8.16 16.98
C VAL A 79 3.01 -7.41 17.76
N LYS A 80 4.20 -7.25 17.16
CA LYS A 80 5.31 -6.51 17.78
C LYS A 80 5.16 -5.00 17.61
N PRO A 81 5.79 -4.18 18.48
CA PRO A 81 5.74 -2.72 18.38
C PRO A 81 6.13 -2.12 17.01
N PRO A 82 7.14 -2.65 16.28
CA PRO A 82 7.46 -2.13 14.94
C PRO A 82 6.32 -2.30 13.94
N LEU A 83 5.69 -3.47 13.90
CA LEU A 83 4.51 -3.70 13.05
C LEU A 83 3.32 -2.87 13.52
N ALA A 84 3.11 -2.77 14.84
CA ALA A 84 2.06 -1.96 15.43
C ALA A 84 2.09 -0.49 14.95
N ALA A 85 3.28 0.10 14.81
CA ALA A 85 3.46 1.44 14.28
C ALA A 85 3.08 1.55 12.79
N VAL A 86 3.44 0.56 11.97
CA VAL A 86 3.04 0.50 10.55
C VAL A 86 1.53 0.35 10.41
N LEU A 87 0.92 -0.54 11.20
CA LEU A 87 -0.52 -0.78 11.19
C LEU A 87 -1.31 0.46 11.62
N ASP A 88 -0.79 1.27 12.55
CA ASP A 88 -1.42 2.53 12.94
C ASP A 88 -1.50 3.51 11.76
N ARG A 89 -0.42 3.63 10.97
CA ARG A 89 -0.39 4.47 9.77
C ARG A 89 -1.30 3.97 8.66
N VAL A 90 -1.34 2.66 8.44
CA VAL A 90 -2.27 2.05 7.48
C VAL A 90 -3.72 2.29 7.93
N ALA A 91 -4.02 2.13 9.22
CA ALA A 91 -5.35 2.41 9.77
C ALA A 91 -5.76 3.88 9.57
N GLN A 92 -4.82 4.83 9.72
CA GLN A 92 -5.07 6.24 9.40
C GLN A 92 -5.44 6.43 7.92
N GLY A 93 -4.64 5.89 6.99
CA GLY A 93 -4.93 6.00 5.55
C GLY A 93 -6.28 5.39 5.14
N VAL A 94 -6.65 4.24 5.72
CA VAL A 94 -7.93 3.59 5.43
C VAL A 94 -9.12 4.39 5.98
N LYS A 95 -8.94 5.15 7.05
CA LYS A 95 -9.98 6.04 7.59
C LYS A 95 -10.15 7.29 6.73
N ASP A 96 -9.05 7.85 6.22
CA ASP A 96 -9.07 9.02 5.35
C ASP A 96 -9.72 8.72 3.99
N GLU A 97 -9.69 7.45 3.55
CA GLU A 97 -10.30 7.02 2.29
C GLU A 97 -11.50 6.06 2.55
N PRO A 98 -12.74 6.59 2.60
CA PRO A 98 -13.90 5.77 2.91
C PRO A 98 -14.25 4.72 1.85
N GLY A 99 -13.66 4.81 0.65
CA GLY A 99 -13.75 3.79 -0.38
C GLY A 99 -12.73 2.66 -0.27
N ALA A 100 -11.74 2.73 0.63
CA ALA A 100 -10.65 1.76 0.67
C ALA A 100 -11.05 0.41 1.30
N GLN A 101 -10.54 -0.67 0.73
CA GLN A 101 -10.57 -2.05 1.23
C GLN A 101 -9.19 -2.48 1.67
N VAL A 102 -9.14 -3.33 2.70
CA VAL A 102 -7.91 -3.86 3.29
C VAL A 102 -7.88 -5.38 3.11
N ARG A 103 -6.75 -5.89 2.65
CA ARG A 103 -6.44 -7.32 2.61
C ARG A 103 -5.18 -7.55 3.44
N VAL A 104 -5.24 -8.56 4.30
CA VAL A 104 -4.14 -8.91 5.20
C VAL A 104 -3.66 -10.31 4.86
N THR A 105 -2.38 -10.43 4.57
CA THR A 105 -1.72 -11.71 4.31
C THR A 105 -0.52 -11.83 5.24
N ALA A 106 -0.49 -12.86 6.09
CA ALA A 106 0.63 -13.08 6.99
C ALA A 106 1.21 -14.48 6.82
N PRO A 107 2.55 -14.62 6.75
CA PRO A 107 3.18 -15.93 6.67
C PRO A 107 3.41 -16.58 8.03
N GLY A 108 3.45 -17.92 8.01
CA GLY A 108 3.89 -18.74 9.13
C GLY A 108 5.42 -18.80 9.22
N ASP A 109 5.95 -19.63 10.12
CA ASP A 109 7.40 -19.91 10.20
C ASP A 109 7.86 -20.94 9.14
N GLY A 110 7.20 -20.94 7.98
CA GLY A 110 7.38 -21.90 6.90
C GLY A 110 6.06 -22.55 6.45
N ARG A 111 6.14 -23.32 5.35
CA ARG A 111 4.99 -23.97 4.70
C ARG A 111 4.17 -24.87 5.63
N SER A 112 4.80 -25.48 6.63
CA SER A 112 4.18 -26.47 7.54
C SER A 112 3.41 -25.85 8.72
N SER A 113 3.26 -24.53 8.79
CA SER A 113 2.56 -23.84 9.89
C SER A 113 1.36 -22.99 9.42
N PRO A 114 0.37 -23.58 8.70
CA PRO A 114 -0.76 -22.83 8.15
C PRO A 114 -1.68 -22.26 9.24
N MET A 115 -1.81 -22.93 10.39
CA MET A 115 -2.60 -22.43 11.53
C MET A 115 -1.97 -21.14 12.09
N LEU A 116 -0.66 -21.14 12.32
CA LEU A 116 0.07 -19.96 12.81
C LEU A 116 0.00 -18.78 11.83
N ALA A 117 0.09 -19.07 10.53
CA ALA A 117 -0.05 -18.06 9.48
C ALA A 117 -1.43 -17.38 9.56
N ARG A 118 -2.49 -18.18 9.73
CA ARG A 118 -3.85 -17.69 9.93
C ARG A 118 -3.97 -16.86 11.21
N ASP A 119 -3.47 -17.35 12.34
CA ASP A 119 -3.52 -16.65 13.63
C ASP A 119 -2.82 -15.28 13.57
N ARG A 120 -1.68 -15.19 12.86
CA ARG A 120 -0.95 -13.93 12.63
C ARG A 120 -1.74 -12.96 11.78
N ALA A 121 -2.37 -13.46 10.72
CA ALA A 121 -3.17 -12.65 9.82
C ALA A 121 -4.44 -12.13 10.54
N GLU A 122 -5.07 -12.97 11.35
CA GLU A 122 -6.19 -12.58 12.22
C GLU A 122 -5.78 -11.57 13.28
N SER A 123 -4.63 -11.77 13.95
CA SER A 123 -4.10 -10.82 14.94
C SER A 123 -3.79 -9.44 14.32
N THR A 124 -3.29 -9.41 13.09
CA THR A 124 -3.05 -8.18 12.33
C THR A 124 -4.35 -7.46 12.00
N ARG A 125 -5.36 -8.21 11.53
CA ARG A 125 -6.72 -7.67 11.29
C ARG A 125 -7.31 -7.10 12.58
N ASP A 126 -7.27 -7.86 13.66
CA ASP A 126 -7.88 -7.47 14.92
C ASP A 126 -7.19 -6.24 15.52
N TYR A 127 -5.88 -6.08 15.31
CA TYR A 127 -5.16 -4.84 15.64
C TYR A 127 -5.69 -3.64 14.83
N LEU A 128 -5.87 -3.79 13.52
CA LEU A 128 -6.43 -2.72 12.68
C LEU A 128 -7.88 -2.36 13.08
N ILE A 129 -8.68 -3.35 13.47
CA ILE A 129 -10.03 -3.15 13.99
C ILE A 129 -9.99 -2.37 15.31
N ALA A 130 -9.08 -2.74 16.23
CA ALA A 130 -8.89 -2.00 17.48
C ALA A 130 -8.46 -0.55 17.24
N ARG A 131 -7.79 -0.26 16.11
CA ARG A 131 -7.48 1.10 15.67
C ARG A 131 -8.64 1.81 14.98
N GLY A 132 -9.80 1.18 14.85
CA GLY A 132 -11.02 1.79 14.30
C GLY A 132 -11.22 1.59 12.80
N VAL A 133 -10.54 0.62 12.18
CA VAL A 133 -10.88 0.17 10.83
C VAL A 133 -12.12 -0.73 10.92
N PRO A 134 -13.23 -0.41 10.25
CA PRO A 134 -14.43 -1.22 10.31
C PRO A 134 -14.22 -2.62 9.73
N ARG A 135 -14.88 -3.65 10.30
CA ARG A 135 -14.75 -5.05 9.84
C ARG A 135 -15.17 -5.23 8.38
N GLU A 136 -16.14 -4.44 7.93
CA GLU A 136 -16.64 -4.39 6.56
C GLU A 136 -15.64 -3.86 5.53
N ARG A 137 -14.53 -3.24 5.96
CA ARG A 137 -13.45 -2.81 5.06
C ARG A 137 -12.49 -3.94 4.70
N PHE A 138 -12.51 -5.06 5.43
CA PHE A 138 -11.59 -6.16 5.18
C PHE A 138 -12.12 -7.05 4.06
N ALA A 139 -11.40 -7.12 2.94
CA ALA A 139 -11.71 -8.01 1.83
C ALA A 139 -11.38 -9.48 2.13
N GLY A 140 -10.47 -9.72 3.08
CA GLY A 140 -10.07 -11.07 3.47
C GLY A 140 -8.84 -11.09 4.37
N VAL A 141 -8.66 -12.23 5.03
CA VAL A 141 -7.48 -12.58 5.83
C VAL A 141 -6.93 -13.87 5.26
N GLU A 142 -5.69 -13.84 4.78
CA GLU A 142 -5.09 -14.95 4.04
C GLU A 142 -3.79 -15.43 4.72
N ALA A 143 -3.60 -16.74 4.73
CA ALA A 143 -2.35 -17.34 5.17
C ALA A 143 -1.33 -17.27 4.02
N GLY A 144 -0.20 -16.61 4.26
CA GLY A 144 0.93 -16.60 3.34
C GLY A 144 1.68 -17.92 3.39
N ALA A 145 1.40 -18.83 2.45
CA ALA A 145 2.07 -20.14 2.41
C ALA A 145 3.58 -20.03 2.17
N ASP A 146 3.99 -19.02 1.37
CA ASP A 146 5.37 -18.84 0.87
C ASP A 146 5.93 -17.43 1.11
N GLY A 147 5.20 -16.58 1.82
CA GLY A 147 5.64 -15.22 2.13
C GLY A 147 6.75 -15.21 3.18
N THR A 148 7.71 -14.30 3.06
CA THR A 148 8.66 -13.94 4.14
C THR A 148 8.24 -12.67 4.88
N ASP A 149 7.21 -12.01 4.35
CA ASP A 149 6.79 -10.68 4.76
C ASP A 149 5.29 -10.70 5.06
N VAL A 150 4.90 -9.97 6.10
CA VAL A 150 3.51 -9.67 6.39
C VAL A 150 3.09 -8.57 5.43
N GLU A 151 2.09 -8.88 4.61
CA GLU A 151 1.62 -8.01 3.56
C GLU A 151 0.25 -7.43 3.93
N ILE A 152 0.14 -6.11 3.84
CA ILE A 152 -1.11 -5.38 3.99
C ILE A 152 -1.35 -4.64 2.68
N THR A 153 -2.37 -5.06 1.94
CA THR A 153 -2.77 -4.41 0.70
C THR A 153 -3.99 -3.54 0.96
N VAL A 154 -3.91 -2.27 0.56
CA VAL A 154 -5.01 -1.31 0.60
C VAL A 154 -5.35 -0.93 -0.83
N SER A 155 -6.59 -1.19 -1.23
CA SER A 155 -7.07 -0.92 -2.59
C SER A 155 -8.40 -0.19 -2.56
N ALA A 156 -8.68 0.62 -3.57
CA ALA A 156 -10.01 1.18 -3.74
C ALA A 156 -11.02 0.04 -3.91
N ARG A 157 -12.17 0.14 -3.24
CA ARG A 157 -13.30 -0.75 -3.52
C ARG A 157 -13.67 -0.52 -4.97
N ARG A 158 -13.37 -1.49 -5.85
CA ARG A 158 -14.02 -1.51 -7.16
C ARG A 158 -15.51 -1.58 -6.86
N ALA A 159 -16.23 -0.52 -7.22
CA ALA A 159 -17.65 -0.65 -7.45
C ALA A 159 -17.75 -1.71 -8.55
N THR A 160 -18.09 -2.94 -8.18
CA THR A 160 -18.53 -3.92 -9.15
C THR A 160 -19.72 -3.28 -9.85
N ALA A 161 -19.48 -2.72 -11.04
CA ALA A 161 -20.53 -2.30 -11.93
C ALA A 161 -21.38 -3.56 -12.18
N ALA A 162 -22.53 -3.61 -11.51
CA ALA A 162 -23.54 -4.61 -11.77
C ALA A 162 -23.83 -4.57 -13.28
N ARG A 163 -23.75 -5.74 -13.90
CA ARG A 163 -23.99 -5.94 -15.33
C ARG A 163 -25.34 -6.63 -15.50
#